data_AF-A0A2H0LWR1-F1
#
_entry.id   AF-A0A2H0LWR1-F1
#
_cell.length_a   1.000
_cell.length_b   1.000
_cell.length_c   1.000
_cell.angle_alpha   90.00
_cell.angle_beta   90.00
_cell.angle_gamma   90.00
#
_symmetry.space_group_name_H-M   'P 1'
#
loop_
_entity.id
_entity.type
_entity.pdbx_description
1 polymer ?
#
loop_
_entity_poly.entity_id
_entity_poly.type
_entity_poly.pdbx_seq_one_letter_code
_entity_poly.pdbx_strand_id
1 'polypeptide(L)'
;MGFLATCLIFFFRANLKQDYIDLTTNLKVRRDNLIYSAFPDRTAFYGIENKKIELKVKLAPVFDNFTVDEWQDFWQIIYKIYPELFSQGERIPPYSTQLTIDEIKEALGMRFPYPFTYFDDGHWKQFFKILRIKKK
;
A
#
# COMPACT_ATOMS: atom_id res chain seq x y z
N MET A 1 -53.28 -7.47 4.79
CA MET A 1 -52.65 -6.24 5.32
C MET A 1 -51.60 -6.50 6.41
N GLY A 2 -51.82 -7.40 7.39
CA GLY A 2 -50.84 -7.64 8.48
C GLY A 2 -49.48 -8.23 8.06
N PHE A 3 -49.44 -9.10 7.05
CA PHE A 3 -48.21 -9.76 6.59
C PHE A 3 -47.22 -8.81 5.88
N LEU A 4 -47.74 -7.79 5.17
CA LEU A 4 -46.92 -6.77 4.51
C LEU A 4 -46.27 -5.83 5.52
N ALA A 5 -47.00 -5.47 6.59
CA ALA A 5 -46.48 -4.60 7.65
C ALA A 5 -45.36 -5.29 8.46
N THR A 6 -45.50 -6.59 8.76
CA THR A 6 -44.43 -7.35 9.45
C THR A 6 -43.20 -7.53 8.57
N CYS A 7 -43.36 -7.80 7.27
CA CYS A 7 -42.23 -7.81 6.33
C CYS A 7 -41.52 -6.46 6.28
N LEU A 8 -42.25 -5.35 6.16
CA LEU A 8 -41.67 -4.00 6.17
C LEU A 8 -40.88 -3.73 7.46
N ILE A 9 -41.45 -4.01 8.64
CA ILE A 9 -40.76 -3.81 9.93
C ILE A 9 -39.50 -4.68 10.02
N PHE A 10 -39.56 -5.91 9.53
CA PHE A 10 -38.40 -6.80 9.50
C PHE A 10 -37.29 -6.27 8.57
N PHE A 11 -37.64 -5.83 7.36
CA PHE A 11 -36.69 -5.20 6.43
C PHE A 11 -36.08 -3.91 7.00
N PHE A 12 -36.89 -3.04 7.62
CA PHE A 12 -36.39 -1.85 8.30
C PHE A 12 -35.42 -2.20 9.44
N ARG A 13 -35.72 -3.21 10.25
CA ARG A 13 -34.81 -3.67 11.31
C ARG A 13 -33.52 -4.28 10.76
N ALA A 14 -33.60 -5.05 9.68
CA ALA A 14 -32.42 -5.64 9.03
C ALA A 14 -31.52 -4.55 8.43
N ASN A 15 -32.10 -3.55 7.77
CA ASN A 15 -31.37 -2.40 7.24
C ASN A 15 -30.73 -1.56 8.36
N LEU A 16 -31.45 -1.26 9.44
CA LEU A 16 -30.88 -0.52 10.59
C LEU A 16 -29.73 -1.28 11.26
N LYS A 17 -29.83 -2.62 11.37
CA LYS A 17 -28.74 -3.45 11.89
C LYS A 17 -27.52 -3.39 10.96
N GLN A 18 -27.74 -3.48 9.65
CA GLN A 18 -26.66 -3.39 8.67
C GLN A 18 -26.03 -1.99 8.67
N ASP A 19 -26.82 -0.93 8.72
CA ASP A 19 -26.34 0.45 8.77
C ASP A 19 -25.52 0.72 10.04
N TYR A 20 -25.91 0.13 11.17
CA TYR A 20 -25.11 0.18 12.40
C TYR A 20 -23.77 -0.56 12.26
N ILE A 21 -23.78 -1.75 11.65
CA ILE A 21 -22.55 -2.51 11.36
C ILE A 21 -21.64 -1.72 10.42
N ASP A 22 -22.19 -1.14 9.37
CA ASP A 22 -21.44 -0.34 8.41
C ASP A 22 -20.87 0.92 9.06
N LEU A 23 -21.65 1.62 9.90
CA LEU A 23 -21.16 2.81 10.63
C LEU A 23 -20.01 2.46 11.57
N THR A 24 -20.18 1.41 12.39
CA THR A 24 -19.14 0.99 13.35
C THR A 24 -17.89 0.50 12.64
N THR A 25 -18.05 -0.20 11.51
CA THR A 25 -16.93 -0.66 10.68
C THR A 25 -16.25 0.51 9.98
N ASN A 26 -17.00 1.48 9.45
CA ASN A 26 -16.47 2.69 8.84
C ASN A 26 -15.62 3.51 9.81
N LEU A 27 -16.09 3.68 11.05
CA LEU A 27 -15.33 4.36 12.09
C LEU A 27 -14.05 3.59 12.45
N LYS A 28 -14.15 2.26 12.56
CA LYS A 28 -12.98 1.41 12.82
C LYS A 28 -11.96 1.52 11.70
N VAL A 29 -12.35 1.37 10.43
CA VAL A 29 -11.46 1.48 9.27
C VAL A 29 -10.80 2.85 9.21
N ARG A 30 -11.56 3.94 9.40
CA ARG A 30 -10.98 5.29 9.41
C ARG A 30 -9.94 5.45 10.51
N ARG A 31 -10.22 4.95 11.72
CA ARG A 31 -9.27 4.97 12.83
C ARG A 31 -8.02 4.16 12.48
N ASP A 32 -8.20 2.94 11.98
CA ASP A 32 -7.11 2.03 11.67
C ASP A 32 -6.23 2.61 10.53
N ASN A 33 -6.83 3.24 9.51
CA ASN A 33 -6.13 3.94 8.43
C ASN A 33 -5.35 5.17 8.92
N LEU A 34 -5.90 5.93 9.86
CA LEU A 34 -5.18 7.06 10.47
C LEU A 34 -3.97 6.58 11.25
N ILE A 35 -4.12 5.52 12.05
CA ILE A 35 -3.02 4.90 12.79
C ILE A 35 -1.95 4.39 11.81
N TYR A 36 -2.37 3.69 10.76
CA TYR A 36 -1.46 3.17 9.74
C TYR A 36 -0.75 4.29 8.97
N SER A 37 -1.41 5.42 8.73
CA SER A 37 -0.79 6.59 8.09
C SER A 37 0.28 7.26 8.97
N ALA A 38 0.08 7.25 10.29
CA ALA A 38 1.06 7.76 11.24
C ALA A 38 2.22 6.77 11.47
N PHE A 39 1.93 5.47 11.46
CA PHE A 39 2.90 4.40 11.75
C PHE A 39 2.81 3.29 10.67
N PRO A 40 3.23 3.59 9.43
CA PRO A 40 3.20 2.57 8.38
C PRO A 40 4.28 1.51 8.65
N ASP A 41 4.07 0.32 8.08
CA ASP A 41 5.02 -0.79 8.22
C ASP A 41 6.41 -0.45 7.72
N ARG A 42 6.49 0.38 6.68
CA ARG A 42 7.73 0.90 6.10
C ARG A 42 7.71 2.42 6.09
N THR A 43 8.65 3.02 6.81
CA THR A 43 8.85 4.46 6.85
C THR A 43 10.05 4.88 6.02
N ALA A 44 9.88 5.94 5.24
CA ALA A 44 10.96 6.55 4.48
C ALA A 44 11.90 7.35 5.39
N PHE A 45 11.37 7.94 6.47
CA PHE A 45 11.97 9.08 7.18
C PHE A 45 13.42 8.97 7.67
N TYR A 46 13.94 7.77 7.95
CA TYR A 46 15.31 7.63 8.45
C TYR A 46 16.26 7.06 7.39
N GLY A 47 17.25 7.89 7.01
CA GLY A 47 18.39 7.46 6.21
C GLY A 47 18.12 7.29 4.72
N ILE A 48 17.13 7.98 4.14
CA ILE A 48 16.87 7.96 2.68
C ILE A 48 18.15 8.31 1.91
N GLU A 49 18.86 9.36 2.32
CA GLU A 49 20.09 9.78 1.63
C GLU A 49 21.18 8.71 1.75
N ASN A 50 21.34 8.09 2.91
CA ASN A 50 22.27 6.97 3.08
C ASN A 50 21.88 5.77 2.20
N LYS A 51 20.59 5.44 2.13
CA LYS A 51 20.07 4.38 1.25
C LYS A 51 20.33 4.70 -0.22
N LYS A 52 20.14 5.96 -0.64
CA LYS A 52 20.43 6.46 -1.98
C LYS A 52 21.91 6.29 -2.33
N ILE A 53 22.80 6.72 -1.43
CA ILE A 53 24.25 6.54 -1.61
C ILE A 53 24.60 5.05 -1.69
N GLU A 54 24.06 4.21 -0.80
CA GLU A 54 24.30 2.76 -0.83
C GLU A 54 23.80 2.10 -2.11
N LEU A 55 22.62 2.50 -2.61
CA LEU A 55 22.07 2.01 -3.88
C LEU A 55 22.97 2.40 -5.05
N LYS A 56 23.45 3.64 -5.10
CA LYS A 56 24.41 4.09 -6.11
C LYS A 56 25.70 3.27 -6.05
N VAL A 57 26.32 3.13 -4.89
CA VAL A 57 27.60 2.43 -4.74
C VAL A 57 27.49 0.93 -5.04
N LYS A 58 26.42 0.28 -4.57
CA LYS A 58 26.31 -1.20 -4.62
C LYS A 58 25.60 -1.74 -5.86
N LEU A 59 24.81 -0.90 -6.52
CA LEU A 59 24.04 -1.27 -7.71
C LEU A 59 24.32 -0.29 -8.87
N ALA A 60 25.47 0.39 -8.89
CA ALA A 60 25.94 1.12 -10.06
C ALA A 60 25.97 0.20 -11.30
N PRO A 61 25.67 0.70 -12.51
CA PRO A 61 25.39 2.10 -12.86
C PRO A 61 23.91 2.52 -12.78
N VAL A 62 23.03 1.64 -12.29
CA VAL A 62 21.56 1.78 -12.32
C VAL A 62 21.08 3.12 -11.76
N PHE A 63 21.57 3.45 -10.57
CA PHE A 63 21.05 4.56 -9.77
C PHE A 63 21.86 5.84 -9.95
N ASP A 64 22.97 5.81 -10.70
CA ASP A 64 23.84 6.96 -10.87
C ASP A 64 23.15 8.07 -11.68
N ASN A 65 22.36 7.69 -12.67
CA ASN A 65 21.68 8.58 -13.60
C ASN A 65 20.26 8.98 -13.17
N PHE A 66 19.77 8.49 -12.03
CA PHE A 66 18.43 8.86 -11.55
C PHE A 66 18.37 10.36 -11.25
N THR A 67 17.45 11.04 -11.94
CA THR A 67 17.05 12.43 -11.68
C THR A 67 16.34 12.57 -10.34
N VAL A 68 16.16 13.81 -9.88
CA VAL A 68 15.45 14.09 -8.62
C VAL A 68 14.02 13.55 -8.65
N ASP A 69 13.32 13.72 -9.77
CA ASP A 69 11.93 13.25 -9.93
C ASP A 69 11.86 11.72 -9.96
N GLU A 70 12.81 11.05 -10.61
CA GLU A 70 12.89 9.58 -10.62
C GLU A 70 13.18 9.03 -9.22
N TRP A 71 14.01 9.71 -8.43
CA TRP A 71 14.19 9.36 -7.01
C TRP A 71 12.90 9.52 -6.23
N GLN A 72 12.16 10.60 -6.45
CA GLN A 72 10.87 10.81 -5.79
C GLN A 72 9.88 9.69 -6.14
N ASP A 73 9.71 9.38 -7.41
CA ASP A 73 8.83 8.30 -7.89
C ASP A 73 9.25 6.94 -7.32
N PHE A 74 10.55 6.66 -7.33
CA PHE A 74 11.12 5.46 -6.73
C PHE A 74 10.74 5.33 -5.25
N TRP A 75 10.91 6.39 -4.47
CA TRP A 75 10.53 6.37 -3.05
C TRP A 75 9.03 6.26 -2.83
N GLN A 76 8.22 6.84 -3.71
CA GLN A 76 6.77 6.67 -3.66
C GLN A 76 6.38 5.21 -3.90
N ILE A 77 6.98 4.51 -4.86
CA ILE A 77 6.69 3.09 -5.07
C ILE A 77 6.96 2.27 -3.80
N ILE A 78 8.06 2.54 -3.10
CA ILE A 78 8.47 1.77 -1.91
C ILE A 78 7.63 2.09 -0.66
N TYR A 79 7.38 3.37 -0.40
CA TYR A 79 6.90 3.85 0.89
C TYR A 79 5.50 4.47 0.87
N LYS A 80 4.91 4.73 -0.30
CA LYS A 80 3.56 5.29 -0.37
C LYS A 80 2.55 4.31 0.21
N ILE A 81 1.53 4.90 0.82
CA ILE A 81 0.35 4.20 1.33
C ILE A 81 -0.74 4.30 0.28
N TYR A 82 -1.32 3.17 -0.06
CA TYR A 82 -2.38 3.01 -1.05
C TYR A 82 -3.64 2.51 -0.36
N PRO A 83 -4.84 2.86 -0.84
CA PRO A 83 -6.03 2.10 -0.48
C PRO A 83 -5.92 0.68 -1.03
N GLU A 84 -6.33 -0.31 -0.26
CA GLU A 84 -6.50 -1.69 -0.74
C GLU A 84 -7.47 -1.72 -1.93
N LEU A 85 -7.18 -2.57 -2.93
CA LEU A 85 -7.99 -2.69 -4.14
C LEU A 85 -9.39 -3.23 -3.79
N PHE A 86 -10.43 -2.52 -4.24
CA PHE A 86 -11.82 -2.88 -3.98
C PHE A 86 -12.48 -3.68 -5.08
N SER A 87 -13.49 -4.46 -4.69
CA SER A 87 -14.59 -4.85 -5.56
C SER A 87 -15.61 -3.69 -5.65
N GLN A 88 -16.13 -3.38 -6.84
CA GLN A 88 -17.09 -2.28 -7.02
C GLN A 88 -18.38 -2.55 -6.21
N GLY A 89 -18.81 -1.57 -5.39
CA GLY A 89 -20.11 -1.61 -4.69
C GLY A 89 -20.06 -1.75 -3.17
N GLU A 90 -18.88 -1.72 -2.55
CA GLU A 90 -18.76 -1.83 -1.09
C GLU A 90 -19.17 -0.55 -0.34
N ARG A 91 -19.88 -0.71 0.78
CA ARG A 91 -20.41 0.39 1.63
C ARG A 91 -19.38 0.95 2.62
N ILE A 92 -18.19 0.33 2.68
CA ILE A 92 -17.15 0.57 3.67
C ILE A 92 -15.90 1.11 2.94
N PRO A 93 -15.14 2.08 3.50
CA PRO A 93 -13.90 2.55 2.89
C PRO A 93 -12.80 1.47 2.95
N PRO A 94 -11.77 1.55 2.09
CA PRO A 94 -10.75 0.49 2.03
C PRO A 94 -9.78 0.67 3.19
N TYR A 95 -9.15 -0.43 3.61
CA TYR A 95 -8.00 -0.31 4.48
C TYR A 95 -6.82 0.29 3.72
N SER A 96 -6.02 1.08 4.43
CA SER A 96 -4.74 1.56 3.93
C SER A 96 -3.71 0.44 3.99
N THR A 97 -2.95 0.26 2.92
CA THR A 97 -1.88 -0.73 2.80
C THR A 97 -0.67 -0.13 2.09
N GLN A 98 0.46 -0.84 2.10
CA GLN A 98 1.61 -0.53 1.24
C GLN A 98 1.87 -1.74 0.34
N LEU A 99 2.45 -1.50 -0.83
CA LEU A 99 2.75 -2.56 -1.80
C LEU A 99 3.53 -3.71 -1.16
N THR A 100 3.19 -4.94 -1.48
CA THR A 100 3.97 -6.13 -1.15
C THR A 100 5.32 -6.11 -1.87
N ILE A 101 6.23 -7.02 -1.51
CA ILE A 101 7.53 -7.11 -2.20
C ILE A 101 7.36 -7.38 -3.70
N ASP A 102 6.42 -8.25 -4.06
CA ASP A 102 6.23 -8.62 -5.47
C ASP A 102 5.54 -7.50 -6.25
N GLU A 103 4.57 -6.79 -5.65
CA GLU A 103 3.99 -5.58 -6.25
C GLU A 103 5.03 -4.45 -6.39
N ILE A 104 5.97 -4.31 -5.45
CA ILE A 104 7.08 -3.37 -5.59
C ILE A 104 7.96 -3.73 -6.79
N LYS A 105 8.34 -5.02 -6.92
CA LYS A 105 9.15 -5.47 -8.06
C LYS A 105 8.46 -5.17 -9.38
N GLU A 106 7.17 -5.48 -9.46
CA GLU A 106 6.34 -5.23 -10.63
C GLU A 106 6.27 -3.72 -10.95
N ALA A 107 5.92 -2.89 -9.96
CA ALA A 107 5.83 -1.45 -10.13
C ALA A 107 7.16 -0.81 -10.53
N LEU A 108 8.28 -1.26 -9.94
CA LEU A 108 9.61 -0.81 -10.33
C LEU A 108 9.98 -1.28 -11.74
N GLY A 109 9.65 -2.52 -12.11
CA GLY A 109 9.85 -3.04 -13.46
C GLY A 109 9.04 -2.31 -14.53
N MET A 110 7.83 -1.85 -14.19
CA MET A 110 7.01 -1.03 -15.10
C MET A 110 7.53 0.41 -15.20
N ARG A 111 7.87 1.04 -14.06
CA ARG A 111 8.27 2.45 -14.03
C ARG A 111 9.70 2.67 -14.50
N PHE A 112 10.60 1.74 -14.21
CA PHE A 112 12.02 1.80 -14.51
C PHE A 112 12.48 0.47 -15.14
N PRO A 113 12.07 0.15 -16.39
CA PRO A 113 12.31 -1.16 -16.97
C PRO A 113 13.78 -1.56 -16.95
N TYR A 114 14.67 -0.67 -17.39
CA TYR A 114 16.09 -0.84 -17.15
C TYR A 114 16.47 -0.21 -15.81
N PRO A 115 16.99 -0.97 -14.83
CA PRO A 115 17.46 -2.37 -14.90
C PRO A 115 16.48 -3.39 -14.28
N PHE A 116 15.35 -2.98 -13.70
CA PHE A 116 14.62 -3.85 -12.77
C PHE A 116 14.02 -5.08 -13.46
N THR A 117 13.81 -5.04 -14.78
CA THR A 117 13.42 -6.23 -15.56
C THR A 117 14.55 -7.26 -15.69
N TYR A 118 15.79 -6.87 -15.45
CA TYR A 118 16.99 -7.73 -15.52
C TYR A 118 17.50 -8.15 -14.13
N PHE A 119 16.88 -7.68 -13.05
CA PHE A 119 17.23 -8.11 -11.71
C PHE A 119 16.84 -9.56 -11.50
N ASP A 120 17.84 -10.41 -11.23
CA ASP A 120 17.61 -11.74 -10.67
C ASP A 120 17.30 -11.68 -9.16
N ASP A 121 17.01 -12.85 -8.57
CA ASP A 121 16.72 -12.98 -7.14
C ASP A 121 17.86 -12.48 -6.23
N GLY A 122 19.11 -12.57 -6.68
CA GLY A 122 20.29 -12.07 -5.96
C GLY A 122 20.29 -10.56 -5.89
N HIS A 123 20.06 -9.90 -7.03
CA HIS A 123 19.93 -8.44 -7.12
C HIS A 123 18.78 -7.94 -6.24
N TRP A 124 17.60 -8.57 -6.33
CA TRP A 124 16.45 -8.22 -5.50
C TRP A 124 16.74 -8.40 -4.01
N LYS A 125 17.38 -9.49 -3.62
CA LYS A 125 17.75 -9.75 -2.21
C LYS A 125 18.70 -8.67 -1.69
N GLN A 126 19.69 -8.26 -2.47
CA GLN A 126 20.63 -7.20 -2.11
C GLN A 126 19.92 -5.84 -2.03
N PHE A 127 19.07 -5.52 -3.01
CA PHE A 127 18.25 -4.31 -3.06
C PHE A 127 17.38 -4.15 -1.80
N PHE A 128 16.56 -5.16 -1.47
CA PHE A 128 15.70 -5.09 -0.28
C PHE A 128 16.49 -5.10 1.03
N LYS A 129 17.68 -5.72 1.05
CA LYS A 129 18.61 -5.65 2.19
C LYS A 129 19.11 -4.22 2.42
N ILE A 130 19.49 -3.49 1.37
CA ILE A 130 19.89 -2.07 1.45
C ILE A 130 18.74 -1.22 1.98
N LEU A 131 17.53 -1.44 1.44
CA LEU A 131 16.34 -0.72 1.89
C LEU A 131 15.88 -1.10 3.31
N ARG A 132 16.41 -2.20 3.87
CA ARG A 132 16.03 -2.81 5.14
C ARG A 132 14.54 -3.19 5.20
N ILE A 133 14.00 -3.60 4.05
CA ILE A 133 12.63 -4.07 3.92
C ILE A 133 12.60 -5.54 4.31
N LYS A 134 11.87 -5.87 5.38
CA LYS A 134 11.65 -7.26 5.79
C LYS A 134 10.66 -7.91 4.82
N LYS A 135 10.88 -9.19 4.50
CA LYS A 135 9.85 -10.03 3.89
C LYS A 135 8.62 -10.00 4.81
N LYS A 136 7.52 -9.44 4.32
CA LYS A 136 6.19 -9.77 4.82
C LYS A 136 5.70 -10.97 4.05
#